data_AF-A0A9E2A3V2-F1
#
_entry.id   AF-A0A9E2A3V2-F1
#
_cell.length_a   1.000
_cell.length_b   1.000
_cell.length_c   1.000
_cell.angle_alpha   90.00
_cell.angle_beta   90.00
_cell.angle_gamma   90.00
#
_symmetry.space_group_name_H-M   'P 1'
#
loop_
_entity.id
_entity.type
_entity.pdbx_description
1 polymer ?
#
loop_
_entity_poly.entity_id
_entity_poly.type
_entity_poly.pdbx_seq_one_letter_code
_entity_poly.pdbx_strand_id
1 'polypeptide(L)'
;MDNLPINIVDIGVGVVLLISAFLAYMRGFAHETLSVVGWVGAIFATLYGLPYVQPYAQMYIKNETLAAIAAGAAIFIVSLIILFIFTRSISSRIQASALNALDRSLGFLFGIVRGAVLICLVYLAVQWVYPIKEQPKWLTTAKTMPVIKFGAKELYALIPEETAKKGTKAAAQAKKKAEDAIRKQTEKTLQKMIAPKPQSADTKQPDGYQERQRRAMERLIDGSGK
;
A
#
# COMPACT_ATOMS: atom_id res chain seq x y z
N MET A 1 -24.25 9.33 -10.08
CA MET A 1 -24.41 7.94 -9.57
C MET A 1 -24.80 8.04 -8.10
N ASP A 2 -25.92 8.72 -7.81
CA ASP A 2 -26.16 9.37 -6.51
C ASP A 2 -27.33 8.75 -5.72
N ASN A 3 -27.67 7.48 -5.99
CA ASN A 3 -28.83 6.81 -5.40
C ASN A 3 -28.54 5.38 -4.89
N LEU A 4 -27.38 5.17 -4.26
CA LEU A 4 -27.20 4.01 -3.37
C LEU A 4 -27.16 4.52 -1.92
N PRO A 5 -27.96 3.96 -1.00
CA PRO A 5 -27.92 4.33 0.42
C PRO A 5 -26.61 3.91 1.13
N ILE A 6 -25.66 3.33 0.39
CA ILE A 6 -24.41 2.76 0.87
C ILE A 6 -23.25 3.51 0.21
N ASN A 7 -22.39 4.11 1.03
CA ASN A 7 -21.22 4.86 0.57
C ASN A 7 -20.09 3.90 0.16
N ILE A 8 -19.24 4.29 -0.80
CA ILE A 8 -18.06 3.51 -1.22
C ILE A 8 -17.12 3.19 -0.04
N VAL A 9 -17.04 4.08 0.95
CA VAL A 9 -16.26 3.83 2.17
C VAL A 9 -16.91 2.78 3.05
N ASP A 10 -18.24 2.76 3.16
CA ASP A 10 -18.95 1.74 3.93
C ASP A 10 -18.74 0.35 3.30
N ILE A 11 -18.75 0.27 1.97
CA ILE A 11 -18.42 -0.97 1.23
C ILE A 11 -16.96 -1.36 1.50
N GLY A 12 -16.02 -0.43 1.38
CA GLY A 12 -14.60 -0.70 1.62
C GLY A 12 -14.33 -1.20 3.05
N VAL A 13 -14.95 -0.58 4.05
CA VAL A 13 -14.90 -0.99 5.46
C VAL A 13 -15.45 -2.41 5.63
N GLY A 14 -16.62 -2.68 5.05
CA GLY A 14 -17.22 -4.03 5.07
C GLY A 14 -16.30 -5.08 4.45
N VAL A 15 -15.72 -4.80 3.29
CA VAL A 15 -14.79 -5.71 2.60
C VAL A 15 -13.54 -5.97 3.43
N VAL A 16 -12.91 -4.94 4.01
CA VAL A 16 -11.71 -5.09 4.84
C VAL A 16 -12.01 -5.92 6.08
N LEU A 17 -13.14 -5.66 6.76
CA LEU A 17 -13.56 -6.44 7.93
C LEU A 17 -13.82 -7.89 7.57
N LEU A 18 -14.55 -8.16 6.48
CA LEU A 18 -14.86 -9.51 6.03
C LEU A 18 -13.60 -10.30 5.67
N ILE A 19 -12.69 -9.70 4.89
CA ILE A 19 -11.43 -10.34 4.52
C ILE A 19 -10.59 -10.61 5.79
N SER A 20 -10.47 -9.63 6.69
CA SER A 20 -9.70 -9.79 7.92
C SER A 20 -10.28 -10.90 8.82
N ALA A 21 -11.60 -10.90 9.00
CA ALA A 21 -12.31 -11.91 9.79
C ALA A 21 -12.20 -13.32 9.17
N PHE A 22 -12.34 -13.42 7.85
CA PHE A 22 -12.23 -14.69 7.13
C PHE A 22 -10.81 -15.26 7.17
N LEU A 23 -9.79 -14.42 6.91
CA LEU A 23 -8.40 -14.85 6.99
C LEU A 23 -8.02 -15.29 8.42
N ALA A 24 -8.49 -14.58 9.44
CA ALA A 24 -8.24 -14.94 10.82
C ALA A 24 -9.00 -16.21 11.24
N TYR A 25 -10.22 -16.42 10.74
CA TYR A 25 -10.96 -17.67 10.90
C TYR A 25 -10.20 -18.87 10.31
N MET A 26 -9.65 -18.72 9.10
CA MET A 26 -8.85 -19.77 8.46
C MET A 26 -7.57 -20.09 9.22
N ARG A 27 -6.96 -19.07 9.83
CA ARG A 27 -5.65 -19.19 10.52
C ARG A 27 -5.77 -19.61 11.98
N GLY A 28 -6.89 -19.29 12.64
CA GLY A 28 -7.15 -19.55 14.05
C GLY A 28 -6.62 -18.46 14.99
N PHE A 29 -7.31 -18.26 16.12
CA PHE A 29 -6.97 -17.25 17.13
C PHE A 29 -5.58 -17.47 17.73
N ALA A 30 -5.24 -18.71 18.06
CA ALA A 30 -3.98 -19.05 18.70
C ALA A 30 -2.79 -18.64 17.82
N HIS A 31 -2.85 -18.94 16.52
CA HIS A 31 -1.81 -18.55 15.58
C HIS A 31 -1.70 -17.03 15.48
N GLU A 32 -2.84 -16.35 15.40
CA GLU A 32 -2.84 -14.90 15.25
C GLU A 32 -2.28 -14.20 16.48
N THR A 33 -2.67 -14.63 17.69
CA THR A 33 -2.17 -14.08 18.95
C THR A 33 -0.69 -14.38 19.16
N LEU A 34 -0.27 -15.63 18.95
CA LEU A 34 1.13 -16.04 19.06
C LEU A 34 2.00 -15.33 18.02
N SER A 35 1.47 -15.03 16.83
CA SER A 35 2.20 -14.24 15.84
C SER A 35 2.46 -12.82 16.32
N VAL A 36 1.45 -12.14 16.88
CA VAL A 36 1.62 -10.80 17.45
C VAL A 36 2.62 -10.83 18.62
N VAL A 37 2.50 -11.80 19.52
CA VAL A 37 3.48 -12.02 20.61
C VAL A 37 4.87 -12.30 20.05
N GLY A 38 4.97 -13.03 18.95
CA GLY A 38 6.23 -13.33 18.26
C GLY A 38 6.94 -12.07 17.76
N TRP A 39 6.19 -11.14 17.14
CA TRP A 39 6.74 -9.84 16.73
C TRP A 39 7.22 -9.02 17.93
N VAL A 40 6.42 -8.93 18.98
CA VAL A 40 6.78 -8.22 20.22
C VAL A 40 8.01 -8.86 20.88
N GLY A 41 8.04 -10.19 20.98
CA GLY A 41 9.15 -10.96 21.52
C GLY A 41 10.44 -10.77 20.72
N ALA A 42 10.36 -10.72 19.38
CA ALA A 42 11.52 -10.43 18.53
C ALA A 42 12.06 -9.00 18.72
N ILE A 43 11.17 -8.02 18.94
CA ILE A 43 11.58 -6.65 19.29
C ILE A 43 12.35 -6.67 20.62
N PHE A 44 11.79 -7.29 21.67
CA PHE A 44 12.48 -7.39 22.96
C PHE A 44 13.82 -8.13 22.84
N ALA A 45 13.86 -9.26 22.13
CA ALA A 45 15.09 -10.01 21.89
C ALA A 45 16.14 -9.14 21.19
N THR A 46 15.72 -8.30 20.25
CA THR A 46 16.62 -7.35 19.57
C THR A 46 17.10 -6.27 20.52
N LEU A 47 16.22 -5.64 21.29
CA LEU A 47 16.57 -4.57 22.23
C LEU A 47 17.58 -5.05 23.29
N TYR A 48 17.37 -6.25 23.85
CA TYR A 48 18.29 -6.82 24.84
C TYR A 48 19.51 -7.51 24.22
N GLY A 49 19.39 -8.05 23.01
CA GLY A 49 20.48 -8.74 22.33
C GLY A 49 21.47 -7.82 21.63
N LEU A 50 21.04 -6.63 21.22
CA LEU A 50 21.86 -5.68 20.44
C LEU A 50 23.21 -5.36 21.11
N PRO A 51 23.30 -5.04 22.42
CA PRO A 51 24.58 -4.74 23.08
C PRO A 51 25.58 -5.89 23.01
N TYR A 52 25.10 -7.14 22.94
CA TYR A 52 25.94 -8.33 22.89
C TYR A 52 26.41 -8.65 21.47
N VAL A 53 25.58 -8.43 20.46
CA VAL A 53 25.89 -8.81 19.06
C VAL A 53 26.58 -7.68 18.30
N GLN A 54 26.29 -6.42 18.63
CA GLN A 54 26.85 -5.25 17.96
C GLN A 54 28.39 -5.23 17.93
N PRO A 55 29.14 -5.55 19.02
CA PRO A 55 30.60 -5.57 18.99
C PRO A 55 31.17 -6.55 17.95
N TYR A 56 30.51 -7.70 17.75
CA TYR A 56 30.92 -8.67 16.73
C TYR A 56 30.66 -8.14 15.32
N ALA A 57 29.54 -7.44 15.10
CA ALA A 57 29.26 -6.81 13.81
C ALA A 57 30.26 -5.69 13.48
N GLN A 58 30.74 -4.96 14.49
CA GLN A 58 31.75 -3.91 14.34
C GLN A 58 33.13 -4.45 13.90
N MET A 59 33.41 -5.74 14.09
CA MET A 59 34.64 -6.36 13.56
C MET A 59 34.66 -6.38 12.02
N TYR A 60 33.48 -6.38 11.38
CA TYR A 60 33.34 -6.45 9.92
C TYR A 60 32.86 -5.13 9.32
N ILE A 61 32.12 -4.31 10.09
CA ILE A 61 31.52 -3.05 9.62
C ILE A 61 32.05 -1.88 10.44
N LYS A 62 32.84 -1.01 9.79
CA LYS A 62 33.45 0.17 10.44
C LYS A 62 32.44 1.25 10.82
N ASN A 63 31.32 1.37 10.11
CA ASN A 63 30.29 2.36 10.42
C ASN A 63 29.41 1.83 11.57
N GLU A 64 29.44 2.52 12.70
CA GLU A 64 28.75 2.12 13.92
C GLU A 64 27.24 1.97 13.73
N THR A 65 26.60 2.92 13.04
CA THR A 65 25.16 2.89 12.76
C THR A 65 24.80 1.69 11.87
N LEU A 66 25.61 1.42 10.85
CA LEU A 66 25.37 0.29 9.95
C LEU A 66 25.61 -1.05 10.66
N ALA A 67 26.61 -1.13 11.53
CA ALA A 67 26.89 -2.31 12.35
C ALA A 67 25.73 -2.59 13.32
N ALA A 68 25.19 -1.56 13.98
CA ALA A 68 24.04 -1.69 14.87
C ALA A 68 22.78 -2.14 14.12
N ILE A 69 22.50 -1.56 12.95
CA ILE A 69 21.38 -1.97 12.10
C ILE A 69 21.53 -3.44 11.67
N ALA A 70 22.73 -3.84 11.23
CA ALA A 70 23.01 -5.20 10.79
C ALA A 70 22.87 -6.22 11.93
N ALA A 71 23.45 -5.93 13.09
CA ALA A 71 23.33 -6.77 14.28
C ALA A 71 21.87 -6.89 14.75
N GLY A 72 21.17 -5.76 14.82
CA GLY A 72 19.76 -5.73 15.20
C GLY A 72 18.89 -6.54 14.22
N ALA A 73 19.08 -6.34 12.91
CA ALA A 73 18.36 -7.11 11.90
C ALA A 73 18.64 -8.61 12.00
N ALA A 74 19.90 -9.01 12.23
CA ALA A 74 20.27 -10.41 12.40
C ALA A 74 19.56 -11.04 13.60
N ILE A 75 19.61 -10.40 14.78
CA ILE A 75 18.91 -10.87 15.98
C ILE A 75 17.40 -10.96 15.74
N PHE A 76 16.83 -9.92 15.13
CA PHE A 76 15.40 -9.82 14.89
C PHE A 76 14.91 -10.95 13.98
N ILE A 77 15.60 -11.20 12.87
CA ILE A 77 15.26 -12.26 11.92
C ILE A 77 15.42 -13.63 12.57
N VAL A 78 16.53 -13.90 13.25
CA VAL A 78 16.76 -15.17 13.93
C VAL A 78 15.69 -15.43 14.99
N SER A 79 15.36 -14.42 15.79
CA SER A 79 14.33 -14.50 16.82
C SER A 79 12.94 -14.74 16.22
N LEU A 80 12.60 -14.06 15.13
CA LEU A 80 11.35 -14.31 14.39
C LEU A 80 11.28 -15.74 13.84
N ILE A 81 12.38 -16.28 13.29
CA ILE A 81 12.41 -17.65 12.77
C ILE A 81 12.12 -18.64 13.92
N ILE A 82 12.79 -18.47 15.05
CA ILE A 82 12.59 -19.33 16.24
C ILE A 82 11.14 -19.24 16.71
N LEU A 83 10.64 -18.03 16.97
CA LEU A 83 9.28 -17.80 17.47
C LEU A 83 8.21 -18.26 16.47
N PHE A 84 8.47 -18.16 15.17
CA PHE A 84 7.58 -18.67 14.12
C PHE A 84 7.46 -20.19 14.16
N ILE A 85 8.56 -20.91 14.35
CA ILE A 85 8.56 -22.37 14.50
C ILE A 85 7.73 -22.77 15.74
N PHE A 86 7.97 -22.10 16.87
CA PHE A 86 7.19 -22.33 18.10
C PHE A 86 5.71 -22.05 17.91
N THR A 87 5.37 -20.90 17.32
CA THR A 87 3.99 -20.50 17.02
C THR A 87 3.30 -21.56 16.19
N ARG A 88 3.92 -21.99 15.08
CA ARG A 88 3.32 -22.98 14.19
C ARG A 88 3.10 -24.32 14.88
N SER A 89 4.03 -24.77 15.72
CA SER A 89 3.93 -26.01 16.49
C SER A 89 2.82 -25.97 17.54
N ILE A 90 2.68 -24.85 18.26
CA ILE A 90 1.63 -24.70 19.29
C ILE A 90 0.25 -24.57 18.63
N SER A 91 0.13 -23.74 17.60
CA SER A 91 -1.14 -23.53 16.89
C SER A 91 -1.63 -24.81 16.21
N SER A 92 -0.74 -25.60 15.61
CA SER A 92 -1.14 -26.86 14.97
C SER A 92 -1.69 -27.86 15.99
N ARG A 93 -1.15 -27.90 17.22
CA ARG A 93 -1.66 -28.77 18.30
C ARG A 93 -3.07 -28.35 18.74
N ILE A 94 -3.32 -27.05 18.87
CA ILE A 94 -4.64 -26.53 19.24
C ILE A 94 -5.66 -26.87 18.15
N GLN A 95 -5.30 -26.67 16.88
CA GLN A 95 -6.18 -26.97 15.74
C GLN A 95 -6.42 -28.47 15.51
N ALA A 96 -5.51 -29.34 15.97
CA ALA A 96 -5.70 -30.79 15.93
C ALA A 96 -6.60 -31.31 17.08
N SER A 97 -6.95 -30.46 18.05
CA SER A 97 -7.75 -30.83 19.22
C SER A 97 -9.25 -30.51 19.04
N ALA A 98 -10.08 -30.96 19.98
CA ALA A 98 -11.50 -30.61 20.05
C ALA A 98 -11.75 -29.09 20.17
N LEU A 99 -10.73 -28.30 20.52
CA LEU A 99 -10.81 -26.85 20.64
C LEU A 99 -10.74 -26.10 19.30
N ASN A 100 -10.52 -26.79 18.17
CA ASN A 100 -10.40 -26.16 16.85
C ASN A 100 -11.61 -25.26 16.48
N ALA A 101 -12.83 -25.71 16.80
CA ALA A 101 -14.03 -24.91 16.52
C ALA A 101 -14.04 -23.59 17.32
N LEU A 102 -13.59 -23.63 18.57
CA LEU A 102 -13.46 -22.45 19.43
C LEU A 102 -12.30 -21.54 18.97
N ASP A 103 -11.17 -22.12 18.59
CA ASP A 103 -10.01 -21.37 18.08
C ASP A 103 -10.35 -20.59 16.80
N ARG A 104 -11.14 -21.18 15.91
CA ARG A 104 -11.60 -20.53 14.68
C ARG A 104 -12.64 -19.44 14.94
N SER A 105 -13.59 -19.65 15.84
CA SER A 105 -14.61 -18.65 16.17
C SER A 105 -14.00 -17.44 16.88
N LEU A 106 -13.07 -17.66 17.81
CA LEU A 106 -12.26 -16.60 18.40
C LEU A 106 -11.37 -15.91 17.35
N GLY A 107 -10.86 -16.67 16.37
CA GLY A 107 -10.07 -16.14 15.27
C GLY A 107 -10.87 -15.16 14.43
N PHE A 108 -12.13 -15.50 14.10
CA PHE A 108 -13.05 -14.61 13.41
C PHE A 108 -13.28 -13.29 14.18
N LEU A 109 -13.58 -13.37 15.48
CA LEU A 109 -13.80 -12.20 16.31
C LEU A 109 -12.54 -11.32 16.40
N PHE A 110 -11.38 -11.94 16.62
CA PHE A 110 -10.10 -11.24 16.60
C PHE A 110 -9.82 -10.58 15.26
N GLY A 111 -10.15 -11.25 14.15
CA GLY A 111 -10.02 -10.71 12.79
C GLY A 111 -10.89 -9.48 12.55
N ILE A 112 -12.10 -9.43 13.11
CA ILE A 112 -12.95 -8.23 13.08
C ILE A 112 -12.27 -7.09 13.84
N VAL A 113 -11.83 -7.33 15.09
CA VAL A 113 -11.17 -6.31 15.91
C VAL A 113 -9.92 -5.78 15.21
N ARG A 114 -9.06 -6.68 14.71
CA ARG A 114 -7.87 -6.33 13.94
C ARG A 114 -8.22 -5.50 12.69
N GLY A 115 -9.23 -5.91 11.94
CA GLY A 115 -9.69 -5.18 10.75
C GLY A 115 -10.17 -3.77 11.11
N ALA A 116 -10.90 -3.62 12.21
CA ALA A 116 -11.34 -2.32 12.71
C ALA A 116 -10.15 -1.43 13.12
N VAL A 117 -9.15 -1.99 13.79
CA VAL A 117 -7.91 -1.28 14.13
C VAL A 117 -7.18 -0.82 12.86
N LEU A 118 -7.03 -1.69 11.85
CA LEU A 118 -6.41 -1.32 10.57
C LEU A 118 -7.15 -0.18 9.87
N ILE A 119 -8.48 -0.21 9.86
CA ILE A 119 -9.30 0.88 9.29
C ILE A 119 -9.06 2.19 10.03
N CYS A 120 -9.03 2.16 11.37
CA CYS A 120 -8.76 3.36 12.17
C CYS A 120 -7.35 3.90 11.92
N LEU A 121 -6.34 3.03 11.78
CA LEU A 121 -4.97 3.44 11.42
C LEU A 121 -4.91 4.08 10.03
N VAL A 122 -5.61 3.52 9.04
CA VAL A 122 -5.73 4.13 7.70
C VAL A 122 -6.39 5.51 7.80
N TYR A 123 -7.46 5.65 8.58
CA TYR A 123 -8.12 6.94 8.77
C TYR A 123 -7.20 7.98 9.45
N LEU A 124 -6.40 7.57 10.45
CA LEU A 124 -5.37 8.44 11.06
C LEU A 124 -4.31 8.85 10.04
N ALA A 125 -3.85 7.93 9.20
CA ALA A 125 -2.91 8.24 8.13
C ALA A 125 -3.49 9.25 7.12
N VAL A 126 -4.78 9.12 6.78
CA VAL A 126 -5.49 10.08 5.93
C VAL A 126 -5.56 11.46 6.59
N GLN A 127 -5.83 11.55 7.89
CA GLN A 127 -5.84 12.83 8.62
C GLN A 127 -4.48 13.52 8.63
N TRP A 128 -3.37 12.77 8.66
CA TRP A 128 -2.03 13.36 8.59
C TRP A 128 -1.71 13.95 7.21
N VAL A 129 -2.35 13.45 6.15
CA VAL A 129 -2.15 13.93 4.77
C VAL A 129 -3.16 15.03 4.40
N TYR A 130 -4.41 14.90 4.83
CA TYR A 130 -5.52 15.81 4.54
C TYR A 130 -6.11 16.39 5.82
N PRO A 131 -6.04 17.73 6.01
CA PRO A 131 -6.74 18.39 7.11
C PRO A 131 -8.23 18.03 7.09
N ILE A 132 -8.83 17.84 8.27
CA ILE A 132 -10.23 17.41 8.42
C ILE A 132 -11.22 18.29 7.60
N LYS A 133 -10.88 19.58 7.40
CA LYS A 133 -11.69 20.55 6.66
C LYS A 133 -11.70 20.34 5.14
N GLU A 134 -10.73 19.61 4.59
CA GLU A 134 -10.60 19.35 3.14
C GLU A 134 -11.00 17.91 2.78
N GLN A 135 -11.59 17.15 3.72
CA GLN A 135 -11.98 15.78 3.46
C GLN A 135 -13.10 15.70 2.42
N PRO A 136 -12.97 14.86 1.39
CA PRO A 136 -13.94 14.79 0.32
C PRO A 136 -15.27 14.20 0.81
N LYS A 137 -16.38 14.63 0.18
CA LYS A 137 -17.75 14.27 0.60
C LYS A 137 -18.01 12.77 0.66
N TRP A 138 -17.35 11.97 -0.19
CA TRP A 138 -17.45 10.51 -0.15
C TRP A 138 -16.89 9.92 1.15
N LEU A 139 -15.96 10.58 1.85
CA LEU A 139 -15.46 10.14 3.14
C LEU A 139 -16.36 10.59 4.29
N THR A 140 -16.83 11.84 4.28
CA THR A 140 -17.60 12.41 5.39
C THR A 140 -19.03 11.88 5.49
N THR A 141 -19.62 11.45 4.38
CA THR A 141 -21.02 10.98 4.30
C THR A 141 -21.19 9.50 4.71
N ALA A 142 -20.10 8.77 4.95
CA ALA A 142 -20.17 7.33 5.25
C ALA A 142 -20.72 7.06 6.66
N LYS A 143 -21.62 6.07 6.77
CA LYS A 143 -22.30 5.73 8.02
C LYS A 143 -21.36 5.14 9.07
N THR A 144 -20.26 4.54 8.63
CA THR A 144 -19.22 3.96 9.49
C THR A 144 -18.31 5.01 10.14
N MET A 145 -18.36 6.28 9.71
CA MET A 145 -17.42 7.31 10.18
C MET A 145 -17.49 7.65 11.66
N PRO A 146 -18.66 7.71 12.32
CA PRO A 146 -18.71 7.98 13.76
C PRO A 146 -17.93 6.93 14.56
N VAL A 147 -18.06 5.65 14.21
CA VAL A 147 -17.36 4.54 14.86
C VAL A 147 -15.86 4.62 14.58
N ILE A 148 -15.46 4.88 13.34
CA ILE A 148 -14.05 4.99 12.96
C ILE A 148 -13.39 6.19 13.63
N LYS A 149 -14.08 7.34 13.70
CA LYS A 149 -13.58 8.54 14.39
C LYS A 149 -13.39 8.29 15.87
N PHE A 150 -14.34 7.61 16.51
CA PHE A 150 -14.23 7.22 17.91
C PHE A 150 -13.02 6.29 18.12
N GLY A 151 -12.94 5.18 17.39
CA GLY A 151 -11.83 4.23 17.51
C GLY A 151 -10.47 4.87 17.19
N ALA A 152 -10.40 5.72 16.18
CA ALA A 152 -9.18 6.45 15.84
C ALA A 152 -8.75 7.44 16.92
N LYS A 153 -9.70 8.09 17.60
CA LYS A 153 -9.40 8.97 18.74
C LYS A 153 -8.78 8.19 19.90
N GLU A 154 -9.37 7.04 20.24
CA GLU A 154 -8.85 6.18 21.30
C GLU A 154 -7.46 5.64 20.95
N LEU A 155 -7.24 5.22 19.70
CA LEU A 155 -5.91 4.81 19.23
C LEU A 155 -4.91 5.96 19.27
N TYR A 156 -5.31 7.17 18.87
CA TYR A 156 -4.44 8.34 18.87
C TYR A 156 -4.04 8.75 20.29
N ALA A 157 -4.92 8.58 21.28
CA ALA A 157 -4.62 8.85 22.68
C ALA A 157 -3.49 7.97 23.26
N LEU A 158 -3.25 6.81 22.66
CA LEU A 158 -2.15 5.90 23.04
C LEU A 158 -0.81 6.26 22.38
N ILE A 159 -0.81 7.17 21.39
CA ILE A 159 0.40 7.55 20.65
C ILE A 159 1.13 8.68 21.37
N PRO A 160 2.42 8.51 21.74
CA PRO A 160 3.22 9.61 22.29
C PRO A 160 3.33 10.79 21.31
N GLU A 161 3.25 12.02 21.82
CA GLU A 161 3.25 13.23 20.96
C GLU A 161 4.46 13.35 20.03
N GLU A 162 5.62 12.88 20.47
CA GLU A 162 6.86 12.87 19.66
C GLU A 162 6.70 12.04 18.38
N THR A 163 6.02 10.90 18.47
CA THR A 163 5.74 10.03 17.32
C THR A 163 4.69 10.66 16.42
N ALA A 164 3.68 11.31 17.00
CA ALA A 164 2.66 12.03 16.22
C ALA A 164 3.28 13.18 15.40
N LYS A 165 4.20 13.96 15.97
CA LYS A 165 4.92 15.05 15.26
C LYS A 165 5.83 14.54 14.15
N LYS A 166 6.46 13.38 14.34
CA LYS A 166 7.25 12.73 13.27
C LYS A 166 6.36 12.20 12.15
N GLY A 167 5.21 11.62 12.49
CA GLY A 167 4.21 11.12 11.54
C GLY A 167 3.67 12.21 10.63
N THR A 168 3.30 13.37 11.18
CA THR A 168 2.81 14.52 10.39
C THR A 168 3.87 15.08 9.43
N LYS A 169 5.12 15.19 9.88
CA LYS A 169 6.24 15.59 9.01
C LYS A 169 6.46 14.60 7.86
N ALA A 170 6.42 13.29 8.14
CA ALA A 170 6.55 12.26 7.13
C ALA A 170 5.39 12.28 6.11
N ALA A 171 4.16 12.46 6.58
CA ALA A 171 2.98 12.59 5.74
C ALA A 171 3.04 13.83 4.82
N ALA A 172 3.47 14.97 5.35
CA ALA A 172 3.67 16.19 4.56
C ALA A 172 4.73 16.00 3.46
N GLN A 173 5.81 15.29 3.75
CA GLN A 173 6.83 14.95 2.75
C GLN A 173 6.30 13.99 1.68
N ALA A 174 5.52 12.98 2.08
CA ALA A 174 4.89 12.05 1.14
C ALA A 174 3.92 12.75 0.19
N LYS A 175 3.11 13.68 0.71
CA LYS A 175 2.19 14.50 -0.09
C LYS A 175 2.92 15.32 -1.14
N LYS A 176 3.96 16.06 -0.75
CA LYS A 176 4.78 16.86 -1.69
C LYS A 176 5.36 15.99 -2.81
N LYS A 177 5.93 14.83 -2.46
CA LYS A 177 6.47 13.87 -3.45
C LYS A 177 5.40 13.35 -4.41
N ALA A 178 4.20 13.07 -3.91
CA ALA A 178 3.08 12.62 -4.74
C ALA A 178 2.60 13.71 -5.70
N GLU A 179 2.45 14.96 -5.22
CA GLU A 179 2.09 16.12 -6.05
C GLU A 179 3.14 16.39 -7.13
N ASP A 180 4.42 16.33 -6.78
CA ASP A 180 5.51 16.48 -7.75
C ASP A 180 5.51 15.37 -8.81
N ALA A 181 5.21 14.13 -8.41
CA ALA A 181 5.12 13.00 -9.34
C ALA A 181 3.92 13.15 -10.29
N ILE A 182 2.76 13.54 -9.76
CA ILE A 182 1.55 13.81 -10.54
C ILE A 182 1.81 14.97 -11.50
N ARG A 183 2.40 16.09 -11.05
CA ARG A 183 2.72 17.23 -11.91
C ARG A 183 3.63 16.83 -13.06
N LYS A 184 4.71 16.10 -12.80
CA LYS A 184 5.62 15.59 -13.85
C LYS A 184 4.89 14.66 -14.83
N GLN A 185 3.95 13.85 -14.34
CA GLN A 185 3.15 12.96 -15.17
C GLN A 185 2.14 13.73 -16.03
N THR A 186 1.49 14.75 -15.46
CA THR A 186 0.59 15.66 -16.18
C THR A 186 1.37 16.43 -17.24
N GLU A 187 2.54 16.97 -16.94
CA GLU A 187 3.41 17.65 -17.92
C GLU A 187 3.81 16.70 -19.07
N LYS A 188 4.22 15.46 -18.77
CA LYS A 188 4.51 14.45 -19.81
C LYS A 188 3.29 14.09 -20.66
N THR A 189 2.10 14.05 -20.04
CA THR A 189 0.84 13.72 -20.73
C THR A 189 0.39 14.90 -21.60
N LEU A 190 0.49 16.13 -21.08
CA LEU A 190 0.24 17.36 -21.82
C LEU A 190 1.20 17.49 -23.02
N GLN A 191 2.48 17.18 -22.86
CA GLN A 191 3.45 17.17 -23.97
C GLN A 191 3.05 16.19 -25.08
N LYS A 192 2.55 15.00 -24.72
CA LYS A 192 2.05 14.01 -25.70
C LYS A 192 0.77 14.46 -26.40
N MET A 193 -0.05 15.31 -25.76
CA MET A 193 -1.28 15.85 -26.34
C MET A 193 -1.05 17.10 -27.20
N ILE A 194 -0.07 17.95 -26.84
CA ILE A 194 0.26 19.18 -27.57
C ILE A 194 1.13 18.89 -28.80
N ALA A 195 2.00 17.88 -28.74
CA ALA A 195 2.77 17.41 -29.87
C ALA A 195 2.42 15.94 -30.14
N PRO A 196 1.35 15.65 -30.92
CA PRO A 196 1.15 14.29 -31.41
C PRO A 196 2.38 13.99 -32.27
N LYS A 197 3.27 13.15 -31.74
CA LYS A 197 4.36 12.58 -32.53
C LYS A 197 3.65 11.88 -33.69
N PRO A 198 3.83 12.30 -34.96
CA PRO A 198 3.21 11.59 -36.05
C PRO A 198 3.65 10.14 -35.92
N GLN A 199 2.68 9.26 -35.73
CA GLN A 199 2.91 7.83 -35.87
C GLN A 199 3.55 7.72 -37.25
N SER A 200 4.81 7.28 -37.28
CA SER A 200 5.54 7.04 -38.51
C SER A 200 4.80 5.94 -39.25
N ALA A 201 3.72 6.31 -39.94
CA ALA A 201 3.31 5.66 -41.15
C ALA A 201 4.55 5.71 -42.03
N ASP A 202 5.15 4.54 -42.18
CA ASP A 202 6.01 4.13 -43.27
C ASP A 202 6.15 5.25 -44.32
N THR A 203 7.26 5.98 -44.26
CA THR A 203 7.53 7.11 -45.17
C THR A 203 7.82 6.53 -46.55
N LYS A 204 6.79 6.06 -47.23
CA LYS A 204 6.76 6.11 -48.69
C LYS A 204 6.55 7.57 -49.05
N GLN A 205 7.67 8.18 -49.42
CA GLN A 205 7.79 9.42 -50.18
C GLN A 205 6.56 9.61 -51.08
N PRO A 206 5.88 10.77 -51.08
CA PRO A 206 4.79 11.01 -52.00
C PRO A 206 5.39 11.03 -53.42
N ASP A 207 5.23 9.90 -54.11
CA ASP A 207 5.66 9.70 -55.48
C ASP A 207 4.91 10.75 -56.31
N GLY A 208 5.65 11.73 -56.84
CA GLY A 208 5.10 12.67 -57.81
C GLY A 208 4.49 11.89 -58.99
N TYR A 209 3.59 12.53 -59.74
CA TYR A 209 2.89 11.89 -60.87
C TYR A 209 3.82 11.00 -61.68
N GLN A 210 3.51 9.70 -61.72
CA GLN A 210 4.34 8.72 -62.41
C GLN A 210 4.43 9.10 -63.89
N GLU A 211 5.55 8.80 -64.53
CA GLU A 211 5.85 9.25 -65.88
C GLU A 211 4.78 8.84 -66.91
N ARG A 212 4.10 7.71 -66.68
CA ARG A 212 2.92 7.30 -67.46
C ARG A 212 1.72 8.24 -67.31
N GLN A 213 1.48 8.74 -66.10
CA GLN A 213 0.41 9.70 -65.80
C GLN A 213 0.72 11.08 -66.39
N ARG A 214 1.99 11.48 -66.41
CA ARG A 214 2.44 12.69 -67.12
C ARG A 214 2.18 12.59 -68.63
N ARG A 215 2.60 11.49 -69.26
CA ARG A 215 2.37 11.25 -70.70
C ARG A 215 0.88 11.11 -71.04
N ALA A 216 0.06 10.64 -70.11
CA ALA A 216 -1.40 10.60 -70.29
C ALA A 216 -2.00 12.01 -70.31
N MET A 217 -1.53 12.92 -69.46
CA MET A 217 -1.96 14.32 -69.50
C MET A 217 -1.50 15.04 -70.78
N GLU A 218 -0.27 14.80 -71.25
CA GLU A 218 0.19 15.38 -72.53
C GLU A 218 -0.66 14.92 -73.71
N ARG A 219 -1.09 13.65 -73.76
CA ARG A 219 -1.99 13.15 -74.81
C ARG A 219 -3.38 13.79 -74.77
N LEU A 220 -3.88 14.11 -73.59
CA LEU A 220 -5.18 14.78 -73.44
C LEU A 220 -5.12 16.25 -73.85
N ILE A 221 -3.97 16.89 -73.67
CA ILE A 221 -3.73 18.27 -74.10
C ILE A 221 -3.56 18.35 -75.61
N ASP A 222 -2.82 17.41 -76.22
CA ASP A 222 -2.54 17.40 -77.66
C ASP A 222 -3.72 16.88 -78.50
N GLY A 223 -4.55 15.99 -77.94
CA GLY A 223 -5.75 15.44 -78.59
C GLY A 223 -6.97 16.37 -78.61
N SER A 224 -6.93 17.53 -77.92
CA SER A 224 -8.03 18.51 -77.90
C SER A 224 -7.89 19.61 -78.96
N GLY A 225 -6.87 19.54 -79.82
CA GLY A 225 -6.54 20.55 -80.83
C GLY A 225 -6.64 20.06 -82.27
N LYS A 226 -7.75 19.42 -82.66
CA LYS A 226 -8.18 19.28 -84.06
C LYS A 226 -9.69 19.24 -84.17
#